data_AF-A0A968F4S6-F1
#
_entry.id   AF-A0A968F4S6-F1
#
_cell.length_a   1.000
_cell.length_b   1.000
_cell.length_c   1.000
_cell.angle_alpha   90.00
_cell.angle_beta   90.00
_cell.angle_gamma   90.00
#
_symmetry.space_group_name_H-M   'P 1'
#
loop_
_entity.id
_entity.type
_entity.pdbx_description
1 polymer ?
#
loop_
_entity_poly.entity_id
_entity_poly.type
_entity_poly.pdbx_seq_one_letter_code
_entity_poly.pdbx_strand_id
1 'polypeptide(L)'
;SDFYLPIFARMKDYRTVLEDQAQCYYEVLADPGKEFTRKVRTVVHGLEVLLRFKKILNPFKFGMFAMQMFSHKLSRWMVPIYLIVIFIANLLLINSGTFYLVFFILQAAFYMIALAGIISRRIQNLPVLKVPFFFVMFNYAILVAIYDYLAKKEYVLWEPTKR
;
A
#
# COMPACT_ATOMS: atom_id res chain seq x y z
N SER A 1 2.31 -16.10 -1.72
CA SER A 1 2.75 -14.70 -1.85
C SER A 1 4.10 -14.69 -2.54
N ASP A 2 4.23 -14.03 -3.69
CA ASP A 2 5.52 -13.98 -4.42
C ASP A 2 6.62 -13.32 -3.61
N PHE A 3 6.24 -12.54 -2.60
CA PHE A 3 7.15 -11.93 -1.63
C PHE A 3 7.87 -12.94 -0.73
N TYR A 4 7.33 -14.15 -0.57
CA TYR A 4 7.92 -15.20 0.25
C TYR A 4 9.27 -15.68 -0.31
N LEU A 5 9.33 -15.93 -1.62
CA LEU A 5 10.49 -16.53 -2.28
C LEU A 5 11.78 -15.73 -2.09
N PRO A 6 11.84 -14.41 -2.36
CA PRO A 6 13.06 -13.63 -2.18
C PRO A 6 13.47 -13.53 -0.70
N ILE A 7 12.51 -13.45 0.23
CA ILE A 7 12.78 -13.46 1.66
C ILE A 7 13.39 -14.78 2.10
N PHE A 8 12.80 -15.89 1.67
CA PHE A 8 13.28 -17.23 2.00
C PHE A 8 14.66 -17.50 1.40
N ALA A 9 14.88 -17.11 0.14
CA ALA A 9 16.18 -17.21 -0.51
C ALA A 9 17.24 -16.42 0.27
N ARG A 10 16.92 -15.18 0.67
CA ARG A 10 17.84 -14.35 1.47
C ARG A 10 18.12 -14.93 2.85
N MET A 11 17.16 -15.62 3.48
CA MET A 11 17.40 -16.32 4.74
C MET A 11 18.33 -17.53 4.62
N LYS A 12 18.49 -18.06 3.41
CA LYS A 12 19.42 -19.13 3.05
C LYS A 12 20.72 -18.58 2.46
N ASP A 13 20.98 -17.29 2.63
CA ASP A 13 22.14 -16.56 2.12
C ASP A 13 22.26 -16.56 0.59
N TYR A 14 21.19 -16.88 -0.14
CA TYR A 14 21.12 -16.69 -1.57
C TYR A 14 20.79 -15.24 -1.93
N ARG A 15 21.11 -14.87 -3.17
CA ARG A 15 20.70 -13.60 -3.80
C ARG A 15 19.53 -13.83 -4.75
N THR A 16 18.63 -12.86 -4.81
CA THR A 16 17.60 -12.81 -5.87
C THR A 16 18.20 -12.12 -7.09
N VAL A 17 18.02 -12.73 -8.26
CA VAL A 17 18.45 -12.16 -9.55
C VAL A 17 17.18 -11.81 -10.32
N LEU A 18 17.14 -10.59 -10.87
CA LEU A 18 16.07 -10.15 -11.76
C LEU A 18 16.48 -10.52 -13.19
N GLU A 19 15.57 -11.16 -13.93
CA GLU A 19 15.76 -11.44 -15.35
C GLU A 19 15.11 -10.32 -16.17
N ASP A 20 15.92 -9.38 -16.64
CA ASP A 20 15.45 -8.15 -17.30
C ASP A 20 14.82 -8.42 -18.67
N GLN A 21 15.13 -9.56 -19.32
CA GLN A 21 14.59 -9.92 -20.63
C GLN A 21 13.25 -10.68 -20.55
N ALA A 22 12.79 -11.03 -19.34
CA ALA A 22 11.54 -11.76 -19.18
C ALA A 22 10.33 -10.85 -19.50
N GLN A 23 9.62 -11.16 -20.59
CA GLN A 23 8.40 -10.45 -20.98
C GLN A 23 7.16 -11.16 -20.44
N CYS A 24 6.26 -10.40 -19.81
CA CYS A 24 4.99 -10.89 -19.29
C CYS A 24 3.86 -9.99 -19.77
N TYR A 25 2.84 -10.59 -20.38
CA TYR A 25 1.65 -9.91 -20.87
C TYR A 25 0.47 -10.21 -19.95
N TYR A 26 -0.21 -9.16 -19.50
CA TYR A 26 -1.43 -9.28 -18.70
C TYR A 26 -2.46 -8.25 -19.14
N GLU A 27 -3.74 -8.63 -19.07
CA GLU A 27 -4.83 -7.72 -19.33
C GLU A 27 -5.08 -6.81 -18.11
N VAL A 28 -5.22 -5.51 -18.37
CA VAL A 28 -5.57 -4.53 -17.34
C VAL A 28 -7.09 -4.54 -17.16
N LEU A 29 -7.57 -5.29 -16.18
CA LEU A 29 -8.98 -5.23 -15.77
C LEU A 29 -9.27 -3.85 -15.16
N ALA A 30 -10.05 -3.03 -15.84
CA ALA A 30 -10.32 -1.64 -15.47
C ALA A 30 -11.34 -1.46 -14.32
N ASP A 31 -11.55 -2.46 -13.48
CA ASP A 31 -12.50 -2.41 -12.37
C ASP A 31 -11.80 -2.02 -11.05
N PRO A 32 -12.05 -0.81 -10.50
CA PRO A 32 -11.45 -0.36 -9.25
C PRO A 32 -11.79 -1.24 -8.05
N GLY A 33 -12.98 -1.86 -8.03
CA GLY A 33 -13.39 -2.75 -6.95
C GLY A 33 -12.57 -4.04 -6.96
N LYS A 34 -12.37 -4.64 -8.14
CA LYS A 34 -11.47 -5.79 -8.30
C LYS A 34 -10.02 -5.43 -7.96
N GLU A 35 -9.57 -4.25 -8.38
CA GLU A 35 -8.25 -3.72 -8.03
C GLU A 35 -8.07 -3.51 -6.52
N PHE A 36 -9.08 -2.97 -5.85
CA PHE A 36 -9.10 -2.82 -4.40
C PHE A 36 -8.99 -4.18 -3.70
N THR A 37 -9.84 -5.15 -4.03
CA THR A 37 -9.81 -6.49 -3.43
C THR A 37 -8.48 -7.20 -3.69
N ARG A 38 -7.96 -7.09 -4.91
CA ARG A 38 -6.62 -7.60 -5.26
C ARG A 38 -5.56 -6.97 -4.37
N LYS A 39 -5.59 -5.64 -4.21
CA LYS A 39 -4.62 -4.90 -3.41
C LYS A 39 -4.67 -5.29 -1.93
N VAL A 40 -5.86 -5.37 -1.35
CA VAL A 40 -6.07 -5.84 0.03
C VAL A 40 -5.42 -7.22 0.20
N ARG A 41 -5.77 -8.19 -0.67
CA ARG A 41 -5.20 -9.55 -0.65
C ARG A 41 -3.67 -9.52 -0.71
N THR A 42 -3.08 -8.78 -1.66
CA THR A 42 -1.62 -8.68 -1.80
C THR A 42 -0.95 -8.11 -0.54
N VAL A 43 -1.55 -7.11 0.10
CA VAL A 43 -0.99 -6.49 1.32
C VAL A 43 -1.10 -7.45 2.50
N VAL A 44 -2.24 -8.12 2.71
CA VAL A 44 -2.41 -9.12 3.78
C VAL A 44 -1.37 -10.22 3.67
N HIS A 45 -1.22 -10.82 2.48
CA HIS A 45 -0.22 -11.85 2.23
C HIS A 45 1.22 -11.34 2.41
N GLY A 46 1.46 -10.06 2.10
CA GLY A 46 2.74 -9.41 2.36
C GLY A 46 3.04 -9.27 3.85
N LEU A 47 2.05 -8.81 4.63
CA LEU A 47 2.13 -8.66 6.08
C LEU A 47 2.37 -10.00 6.76
N GLU A 48 1.65 -11.05 6.36
CA GLU A 48 1.84 -12.40 6.92
C GLU A 48 3.26 -12.91 6.72
N VAL A 49 3.78 -12.80 5.48
CA VAL A 49 5.16 -13.21 5.17
C VAL A 49 6.17 -12.39 5.99
N LEU A 50 6.00 -11.07 6.04
CA LEU A 50 6.96 -10.21 6.76
C LEU A 50 6.99 -10.53 8.25
N LEU A 51 5.82 -10.73 8.87
CA LEU A 51 5.70 -10.99 10.30
C LEU A 51 6.17 -12.41 10.65
N ARG A 52 5.94 -13.40 9.78
CA ARG A 52 6.51 -14.75 9.89
C ARG A 52 8.04 -14.71 9.83
N PHE A 53 8.61 -13.86 8.98
CA PHE A 53 10.05 -13.71 8.78
C PHE A 53 10.63 -12.42 9.37
N LYS A 54 10.10 -11.95 10.50
CA LYS A 54 10.51 -10.67 11.13
C LYS A 54 12.01 -10.53 11.40
N LYS A 55 12.73 -11.65 11.54
CA LYS A 55 14.19 -11.68 11.70
C LYS A 55 14.92 -11.01 10.54
N ILE A 56 14.32 -10.98 9.35
CA ILE A 56 14.93 -10.37 8.16
C ILE A 56 15.02 -8.84 8.23
N LEU A 57 14.29 -8.23 9.16
CA LEU A 57 14.34 -6.80 9.44
C LEU A 57 15.50 -6.41 10.36
N ASN A 58 16.32 -7.35 10.84
CA ASN A 58 17.46 -7.04 11.68
C ASN A 58 18.64 -6.51 10.84
N PRO A 59 19.03 -5.22 10.96
CA PRO A 59 20.11 -4.63 10.18
C PRO A 59 21.48 -5.23 10.53
N PHE A 60 21.68 -5.71 11.76
CA PHE A 60 22.94 -6.34 12.17
C PHE A 60 23.15 -7.71 11.52
N LYS A 61 22.06 -8.39 11.13
CA LYS A 61 22.14 -9.71 10.48
C LYS A 61 22.04 -9.64 8.96
N PHE A 62 21.20 -8.76 8.43
CA PHE A 62 20.89 -8.73 6.99
C PHE A 62 21.37 -7.45 6.28
N GLY A 63 21.99 -6.51 7.00
CA GLY A 63 22.63 -5.32 6.46
C GLY A 63 21.68 -4.47 5.60
N MET A 64 22.13 -4.13 4.39
CA MET A 64 21.37 -3.28 3.46
C MET A 64 20.01 -3.88 3.07
N PHE A 65 19.88 -5.20 3.06
CA PHE A 65 18.60 -5.85 2.74
C PHE A 65 17.53 -5.48 3.77
N ALA A 66 17.87 -5.50 5.07
CA ALA A 66 16.94 -5.09 6.12
C ALA A 66 16.54 -3.62 5.98
N MET A 67 17.49 -2.75 5.62
CA MET A 67 17.23 -1.32 5.40
C MET A 67 16.26 -1.09 4.24
N GLN A 68 16.47 -1.77 3.11
CA GLN A 68 15.55 -1.71 1.95
C GLN A 68 14.14 -2.20 2.31
N MET A 69 14.04 -3.26 3.11
CA MET A 69 12.77 -3.80 3.57
C MET A 69 12.03 -2.81 4.49
N PHE A 70 12.76 -2.15 5.38
CA PHE A 70 12.20 -1.13 6.27
C PHE A 70 11.73 0.10 5.48
N SER A 71 12.60 0.68 4.66
CA SER A 71 12.32 1.95 3.95
C SER A 71 11.27 1.81 2.85
N HIS A 72 11.32 0.75 2.04
CA HIS A 72 10.44 0.65 0.87
C HIS A 72 9.19 -0.18 1.11
N LYS A 73 9.28 -1.24 1.93
CA LYS A 73 8.14 -2.13 2.17
C LYS A 73 7.35 -1.73 3.41
N LEU A 74 8.02 -1.68 4.57
CA LEU A 74 7.35 -1.39 5.83
C LEU A 74 6.82 0.04 5.85
N SER A 75 7.64 1.04 5.50
CA SER A 75 7.20 2.43 5.44
C SER A 75 6.01 2.62 4.51
N ARG A 76 5.95 1.90 3.38
CA ARG A 76 4.83 1.96 2.44
C ARG A 76 3.53 1.47 3.07
N TRP A 77 3.58 0.45 3.92
CA TRP A 77 2.41 -0.02 4.67
C TRP A 77 2.03 0.91 5.84
N MET A 78 2.95 1.76 6.30
CA MET A 78 2.70 2.76 7.34
C MET A 78 2.19 4.11 6.80
N VAL A 79 2.30 4.38 5.50
CA VAL A 79 1.79 5.62 4.86
C VAL A 79 0.38 5.99 5.31
N PRO A 80 -0.65 5.11 5.32
CA PRO A 80 -1.99 5.53 5.73
C PRO A 80 -2.06 5.98 7.19
N ILE A 81 -1.24 5.39 8.07
CA ILE A 81 -1.15 5.80 9.48
C ILE A 81 -0.51 7.19 9.56
N TYR A 82 0.58 7.43 8.83
CA TYR A 82 1.22 8.75 8.77
C TYR A 82 0.28 9.83 8.23
N LEU A 83 -0.53 9.52 7.22
CA LEU A 83 -1.52 10.44 6.66
C LEU A 83 -2.59 10.84 7.69
N ILE A 84 -3.07 9.89 8.50
CA ILE A 84 -4.02 10.15 9.58
C ILE A 84 -3.37 11.03 10.66
N VAL A 85 -2.15 10.68 11.08
CA VAL A 85 -1.41 11.44 12.11
C VAL A 85 -1.17 12.88 11.66
N ILE A 86 -0.73 13.08 10.41
CA ILE A 86 -0.50 14.43 9.86
C ILE A 86 -1.81 15.22 9.76
N PHE A 87 -2.90 14.58 9.35
CA PHE A 87 -4.21 15.25 9.27
C PHE A 87 -4.67 15.76 10.64
N ILE A 88 -4.58 14.90 11.67
CA ILE A 88 -4.94 15.26 13.04
C ILE A 88 -3.99 16.33 13.59
N ALA A 89 -2.69 16.20 13.36
CA ALA A 89 -1.71 17.19 13.80
C ALA A 89 -1.98 18.57 13.19
N ASN A 90 -2.25 18.64 11.87
CA ASN A 90 -2.61 19.88 11.20
C ASN A 90 -3.90 20.50 11.74
N LEU A 91 -4.91 19.67 12.06
CA LEU A 91 -6.16 20.14 12.65
C LEU A 91 -5.94 20.74 14.05
N LEU A 92 -5.14 20.09 14.90
CA LEU A 92 -4.84 20.57 16.25
C LEU A 92 -3.99 21.85 16.24
N LEU A 93 -3.11 22.00 15.25
CA LEU A 93 -2.19 23.14 15.11
C LEU A 93 -2.71 24.23 14.17
N ILE A 94 -3.98 24.17 13.76
CA ILE A 94 -4.56 25.07 12.73
C ILE A 94 -4.47 26.55 13.12
N ASN A 95 -4.56 26.85 14.42
CA ASN A 95 -4.46 28.22 14.96
C ASN A 95 -3.01 28.65 15.24
N SER A 96 -2.04 27.73 15.17
CA SER A 96 -0.64 28.00 15.49
C SER A 96 0.13 28.64 14.33
N GLY A 97 -0.47 28.71 13.13
CA GLY A 97 0.12 29.42 11.99
C GLY A 97 -0.50 29.04 10.66
N THR A 98 -0.35 29.93 9.67
CA THR A 98 -0.89 29.76 8.31
C THR A 98 -0.38 28.51 7.61
N PHE A 99 0.82 28.03 7.97
CA PHE A 99 1.40 26.78 7.46
C PHE A 99 0.46 25.59 7.68
N TYR A 100 0.02 25.35 8.92
CA TYR A 100 -0.84 24.20 9.25
C TYR A 100 -2.21 24.30 8.60
N LEU A 101 -2.77 25.52 8.51
CA LEU A 101 -4.03 25.77 7.81
C LEU A 101 -3.93 25.42 6.31
N VAL A 102 -2.87 25.87 5.63
CA VAL A 102 -2.68 25.59 4.20
C VAL A 102 -2.55 24.09 3.95
N PHE A 103 -1.71 23.39 4.73
CA PHE A 103 -1.56 21.94 4.58
C PHE A 103 -2.84 21.18 4.92
N PHE A 104 -3.60 21.61 5.92
CA PHE A 104 -4.91 21.03 6.24
C PHE A 104 -5.89 21.17 5.08
N ILE A 105 -6.02 22.38 4.51
CA ILE A 105 -6.92 22.64 3.37
C ILE A 105 -6.50 21.82 2.15
N LEU A 106 -5.20 21.77 1.84
CA LEU A 106 -4.69 20.97 0.71
C LEU A 106 -5.00 19.48 0.90
N GLN A 107 -4.77 18.95 2.11
CA GLN A 107 -5.04 17.55 2.42
C GLN A 107 -6.55 17.24 2.36
N ALA A 108 -7.40 18.13 2.89
CA ALA A 108 -8.84 18.01 2.80
C ALA A 108 -9.34 18.06 1.35
N ALA A 109 -8.85 19.02 0.55
CA ALA A 109 -9.19 19.13 -0.87
C ALA A 109 -8.78 17.88 -1.66
N PHE A 110 -7.58 17.33 -1.38
CA PHE A 110 -7.11 16.09 -2.00
C PHE A 110 -8.06 14.91 -1.71
N TYR A 111 -8.55 14.79 -0.47
CA TYR A 111 -9.53 13.75 -0.10
C TYR A 111 -10.90 13.99 -0.73
N MET A 112 -11.36 15.25 -0.83
CA MET A 112 -12.61 15.58 -1.51
C MET A 112 -12.57 15.23 -3.00
N ILE A 113 -11.44 15.45 -3.67
CA ILE A 113 -11.23 15.03 -5.06
C ILE A 113 -11.31 13.50 -5.19
N ALA A 114 -10.67 12.77 -4.28
CA ALA A 114 -10.74 11.31 -4.28
C ALA A 114 -12.18 10.81 -4.07
N LEU A 115 -12.95 11.43 -3.18
CA LEU A 115 -14.35 11.10 -2.94
C LEU A 115 -15.23 11.38 -4.17
N ALA A 116 -15.00 12.49 -4.87
CA ALA A 116 -15.70 12.80 -6.12
C ALA A 116 -15.46 11.72 -7.20
N GLY A 117 -14.26 11.11 -7.22
CA GLY A 117 -13.94 9.98 -8.10
C GLY A 117 -14.67 8.67 -7.75
N ILE A 118 -15.20 8.52 -6.52
CA ILE A 118 -16.06 7.39 -6.15
C ILE A 118 -17.47 7.59 -6.74
N ILE A 119 -17.99 8.82 -6.69
CA ILE A 119 -19.35 9.15 -7.12
C ILE A 119 -19.46 9.18 -8.65
N SER A 120 -18.43 9.67 -9.35
CA SER A 120 -18.47 9.84 -10.80
C SER A 120 -17.31 9.16 -11.50
N ARG A 121 -17.64 8.15 -12.31
CA ARG A 121 -16.68 7.46 -13.18
C ARG A 121 -16.03 8.41 -14.20
N ARG A 122 -16.74 9.47 -14.60
CA ARG A 122 -16.20 10.51 -15.50
C ARG A 122 -15.06 11.28 -14.81
N ILE A 123 -15.25 11.67 -13.55
CA ILE A 123 -14.24 12.36 -12.74
C ILE A 123 -13.04 11.44 -12.50
N GLN A 124 -13.29 10.17 -12.18
CA GLN A 124 -12.27 9.15 -11.96
C GLN A 124 -11.36 8.91 -13.19
N ASN A 125 -11.91 9.02 -14.39
CA ASN A 125 -11.18 8.79 -15.63
C ASN A 125 -10.36 10.02 -16.09
N LEU A 126 -10.54 11.19 -15.49
CA LEU A 126 -9.71 12.36 -15.79
C LEU A 126 -8.28 12.11 -15.29
N PRO A 127 -7.25 12.32 -16.13
CA PRO A 127 -5.87 11.90 -15.80
C PRO A 127 -5.33 12.53 -14.52
N VAL A 128 -5.67 13.79 -14.26
CA VAL A 128 -5.24 14.53 -13.05
C VAL A 128 -5.97 14.04 -11.79
N LEU A 129 -7.26 13.71 -11.89
CA LEU A 129 -8.09 13.32 -10.74
C LEU A 129 -8.00 11.81 -10.44
N LYS A 130 -7.54 11.03 -11.42
CA LYS A 130 -7.26 9.60 -11.28
C LYS A 130 -6.19 9.35 -10.22
N VAL A 131 -5.16 10.20 -10.14
CA VAL A 131 -4.04 10.01 -9.20
C VAL A 131 -4.49 10.10 -7.74
N PRO A 132 -5.19 11.18 -7.29
CA PRO A 132 -5.73 11.25 -5.94
C PRO A 132 -6.66 10.08 -5.60
N PHE A 133 -7.54 9.71 -6.53
CA PHE A 133 -8.46 8.59 -6.35
C PHE A 133 -7.71 7.28 -6.04
N PHE A 134 -6.79 6.86 -6.92
CA PHE A 134 -6.08 5.59 -6.74
C PHE A 134 -5.13 5.63 -5.55
N PHE A 135 -4.55 6.79 -5.25
CA PHE A 135 -3.72 6.97 -4.06
C PHE A 135 -4.53 6.74 -2.77
N VAL A 136 -5.69 7.37 -2.62
CA VAL A 136 -6.55 7.18 -1.43
C VAL A 136 -7.08 5.75 -1.39
N MET A 137 -7.53 5.20 -2.52
CA MET A 137 -8.00 3.81 -2.61
C MET A 137 -6.94 2.81 -2.16
N PHE A 138 -5.68 2.98 -2.56
CA PHE A 138 -4.59 2.10 -2.14
C PHE A 138 -4.23 2.24 -0.66
N ASN A 139 -4.23 3.46 -0.12
CA ASN A 139 -4.01 3.68 1.31
C ASN A 139 -5.14 3.08 2.15
N TYR A 140 -6.38 3.22 1.69
CA TYR A 140 -7.53 2.59 2.31
C TYR A 140 -7.45 1.06 2.24
N ALA A 141 -7.03 0.49 1.10
CA ALA A 141 -6.80 -0.96 0.97
C ALA A 141 -5.74 -1.48 1.95
N ILE A 142 -4.70 -0.69 2.25
CA ILE A 142 -3.70 -1.04 3.25
C ILE A 142 -4.30 -1.06 4.66
N LEU A 143 -5.12 -0.06 5.03
CA LEU A 143 -5.80 -0.04 6.33
C LEU A 143 -6.73 -1.25 6.50
N VAL A 144 -7.51 -1.57 5.47
CA VAL A 144 -8.38 -2.76 5.48
C VAL A 144 -7.55 -4.03 5.58
N ALA A 145 -6.42 -4.13 4.88
CA ALA A 145 -5.53 -5.28 4.98
C ALA A 145 -4.92 -5.43 6.40
N ILE A 146 -4.53 -4.33 7.05
CA ILE A 146 -4.04 -4.38 8.43
C ILE A 146 -5.15 -4.86 9.37
N TYR A 147 -6.37 -4.32 9.23
CA TYR A 147 -7.52 -4.76 10.01
C TYR A 147 -7.83 -6.25 9.78
N ASP A 148 -7.93 -6.69 8.52
CA ASP A 148 -8.25 -8.07 8.18
C ASP A 148 -7.16 -9.04 8.66
N TYR A 149 -5.89 -8.64 8.62
CA TYR A 149 -4.79 -9.42 9.21
C TYR A 149 -4.93 -9.57 10.73
N LEU A 150 -5.22 -8.46 11.44
CA LEU A 150 -5.42 -8.47 12.90
C LEU A 150 -6.66 -9.26 13.31
N ALA A 151 -7.73 -9.18 12.51
CA ALA A 151 -8.96 -9.94 12.68
C ALA A 151 -8.81 -11.43 12.31
N LYS A 152 -7.60 -11.88 11.91
CA LYS A 152 -7.30 -13.25 11.45
C LYS A 152 -8.24 -13.71 10.34
N LYS A 153 -8.66 -12.81 9.45
CA LYS A 153 -9.45 -13.21 8.28
C LYS A 153 -8.56 -14.02 7.35
N GLU A 154 -9.02 -15.22 7.06
CA GLU A 154 -8.35 -16.15 6.16
C GLU A 154 -8.72 -15.85 4.71
N TYR A 155 -7.73 -15.50 3.90
CA TYR A 155 -7.88 -15.38 2.45
C TYR A 155 -7.40 -16.69 1.80
N VAL A 156 -8.11 -17.78 2.09
CA VAL A 156 -7.71 -19.16 1.74
C VAL A 156 -7.92 -19.49 0.25
N LEU A 157 -8.83 -18.79 -0.44
CA LEU A 157 -9.17 -19.11 -1.82
C LEU A 157 -8.60 -18.07 -2.79
N TRP A 158 -7.61 -18.51 -3.58
CA TRP A 158 -7.32 -17.88 -4.86
C TRP A 158 -8.50 -18.19 -5.78
N GLU A 159 -9.50 -17.31 -5.81
CA GLU A 159 -10.48 -17.33 -6.88
C GLU A 159 -9.85 -16.70 -8.12
N PRO A 160 -9.65 -17.46 -9.23
CA PRO A 160 -9.29 -16.86 -10.49
C PRO A 160 -10.36 -15.83 -10.84
N THR A 161 -9.96 -14.60 -11.12
CA THR A 161 -10.85 -13.65 -11.80
C THR A 161 -11.40 -14.36 -13.02
N LYS A 162 -12.73 -14.57 -13.07
CA LYS A 162 -13.40 -15.02 -14.30
C LYS A 162 -13.04 -14.01 -15.38
N ARG A 163 -12.24 -14.49 -16.33
CA ARG A 163 -11.83 -13.79 -17.55
C ARG A 163 -12.87 -14.08 -18.61
#